data_AF-A0A060UTM5-F1
#
_entry.id   AF-A0A060UTM5-F1
#
_cell.length_a   1.000
_cell.length_b   1.000
_cell.length_c   1.000
_cell.angle_alpha   90.00
_cell.angle_beta   90.00
_cell.angle_gamma   90.00
#
_symmetry.space_group_name_H-M   'P 1'
#
loop_
_entity.id
_entity.type
_entity.pdbx_description
1 polymer ?
#
loop_
_entity_poly.entity_id
_entity_poly.type
_entity_poly.pdbx_seq_one_letter_code
_entity_poly.pdbx_strand_id
1 'polypeptide(L)'
;MKHFYLTLILACSAAVTLPAYAATGNIPGMDNMGTVSGQATKAQTFMGQGKINSINPDANMVNVAMGPVKALGWPSMSMNFLLQNKAMLNGYKAGEMVKFSFAKDAAGGYIITRITPVRQ
;
A
#
# COMPACT_ATOMS: atom_id res chain seq x y z
N MET A 1 -19.88 -26.77 14.00
CA MET A 1 -20.67 -27.29 12.85
C MET A 1 -20.67 -26.19 11.79
N LYS A 2 -19.72 -26.27 10.85
CA LYS A 2 -19.92 -26.71 9.46
C LYS A 2 -20.80 -25.77 8.65
N HIS A 3 -20.18 -24.96 7.79
CA HIS A 3 -20.61 -24.60 6.41
C HIS A 3 -19.34 -24.05 5.71
N PHE A 4 -18.48 -24.87 5.10
CA PHE A 4 -18.59 -25.55 3.80
C PHE A 4 -18.88 -24.57 2.65
N TYR A 5 -17.86 -23.81 2.24
CA TYR A 5 -17.92 -23.01 1.02
C TYR A 5 -17.30 -23.76 -0.15
N LEU A 6 -18.23 -24.07 -1.04
CA LEU A 6 -18.19 -24.70 -2.34
C LEU A 6 -17.05 -24.20 -3.24
N THR A 7 -16.38 -25.17 -3.85
CA THR A 7 -15.45 -25.10 -4.99
C THR A 7 -16.00 -24.27 -6.16
N LEU A 8 -15.18 -23.35 -6.69
CA LEU A 8 -15.34 -22.82 -8.03
C LEU A 8 -14.05 -23.10 -8.82
N ILE A 9 -14.08 -24.17 -9.61
CA ILE A 9 -13.07 -24.51 -10.61
C ILE A 9 -13.34 -23.61 -11.82
N LEU A 10 -12.42 -22.72 -12.16
CA LEU A 10 -12.43 -22.01 -13.43
C LEU A 10 -11.23 -22.47 -14.25
N ALA A 11 -11.48 -23.50 -15.05
CA ALA A 11 -10.60 -23.93 -16.13
C ALA A 11 -10.67 -22.89 -17.26
N CYS A 12 -9.53 -22.32 -17.63
CA CYS A 12 -9.39 -21.59 -18.89
C CYS A 12 -8.11 -22.06 -19.57
N SER A 13 -8.25 -23.07 -20.43
CA SER A 13 -7.21 -23.52 -21.35
C SER A 13 -7.48 -22.85 -22.69
N ALA A 14 -6.56 -22.01 -23.15
CA ALA A 14 -6.45 -21.65 -24.56
C ALA A 14 -4.97 -21.71 -24.94
N ALA A 15 -4.64 -22.75 -25.71
CA ALA A 15 -3.33 -22.95 -26.30
C ALA A 15 -3.08 -21.89 -27.38
N VAL A 16 -1.88 -21.30 -27.37
CA VAL A 16 -1.39 -20.49 -28.48
C VAL A 16 -0.20 -21.22 -29.10
N THR A 17 -0.42 -21.72 -30.31
CA THR A 17 0.59 -22.30 -31.20
C THR A 17 1.47 -21.21 -31.81
N LEU A 18 2.79 -21.37 -31.73
CA LEU A 18 3.81 -20.54 -32.40
C LEU A 18 4.14 -21.12 -33.78
N PRO A 19 4.44 -20.27 -34.78
CA PRO A 19 5.45 -20.64 -35.77
C PRO A 19 6.54 -19.57 -35.96
N ALA A 20 7.76 -20.08 -35.96
CA ALA A 20 8.91 -19.77 -36.81
C ALA A 20 9.40 -18.31 -36.92
N TYR A 21 10.57 -18.05 -36.33
CA TYR A 21 11.48 -16.98 -36.73
C TYR A 21 12.72 -17.65 -37.33
N ALA A 22 12.81 -17.58 -38.65
CA ALA A 22 14.03 -17.78 -39.39
C ALA A 22 14.23 -16.56 -40.28
N ALA A 23 15.24 -15.75 -40.00
CA ALA A 23 16.02 -15.00 -40.98
C ALA A 23 17.05 -14.13 -40.25
N THR A 24 18.30 -14.56 -40.33
CA THR A 24 19.50 -13.77 -40.12
C THR A 24 19.44 -12.50 -40.95
N GLY A 25 19.36 -11.34 -40.29
CA GLY A 25 19.61 -10.04 -40.88
C GLY A 25 20.65 -9.32 -40.03
N ASN A 26 21.85 -9.13 -40.56
CA ASN A 26 22.85 -8.23 -39.99
C ASN A 26 22.24 -6.82 -39.89
N ILE A 27 22.05 -6.31 -38.68
CA ILE A 27 21.77 -4.89 -38.43
C ILE A 27 22.95 -4.34 -37.61
N PRO A 28 23.87 -3.58 -38.22
CA PRO A 28 24.84 -2.79 -37.48
C PRO A 28 24.13 -1.56 -36.93
N GLY A 29 23.99 -1.47 -35.61
CA GLY A 29 23.29 -0.38 -34.92
C GLY A 29 22.72 -0.85 -33.57
N MET A 30 23.60 -1.35 -32.70
CA MET A 30 23.26 -1.75 -31.33
C MET A 30 23.94 -0.77 -30.36
N ASP A 31 23.55 0.49 -30.44
CA ASP A 31 23.82 1.52 -29.45
C ASP A 31 22.48 2.00 -28.91
N ASN A 32 22.28 1.83 -27.59
CA ASN A 32 21.03 2.03 -26.84
C ASN A 32 20.11 0.80 -26.71
N MET A 33 20.66 -0.33 -26.26
CA MET A 33 19.97 -1.09 -25.21
C MET A 33 20.08 -0.29 -23.90
N GLY A 34 19.35 0.82 -23.84
CA GLY A 34 19.10 1.54 -22.60
C GLY A 34 18.30 0.61 -21.70
N THR A 35 18.99 0.08 -20.70
CA THR A 35 18.42 -0.47 -19.47
C THR A 35 17.00 0.07 -19.23
N VAL A 36 15.97 -0.77 -19.40
CA VAL A 36 14.74 -0.59 -18.63
C VAL A 36 15.10 -1.01 -17.21
N SER A 37 15.90 -0.15 -16.58
CA SER A 37 16.07 -0.08 -15.14
C SER A 37 14.66 -0.12 -14.57
N GLY A 38 14.36 -1.16 -13.79
CA GLY A 38 13.14 -1.23 -13.00
C GLY A 38 13.00 0.09 -12.25
N GLN A 39 12.20 1.00 -12.79
CA GLN A 39 11.80 2.19 -12.09
C GLN A 39 10.91 1.68 -10.98
N ALA A 40 11.50 1.48 -9.80
CA ALA A 40 10.77 1.34 -8.57
C ALA A 40 9.87 2.57 -8.48
N THR A 41 8.59 2.40 -8.85
CA THR A 41 7.59 3.43 -8.73
C THR A 41 7.61 3.87 -7.29
N LYS A 42 8.10 5.08 -7.03
CA LYS A 42 8.22 5.62 -5.68
C LYS A 42 6.81 5.64 -5.10
N ALA A 43 6.53 4.77 -4.13
CA ALA A 43 5.20 4.67 -3.53
C ALA A 43 4.79 6.05 -2.99
N GLN A 44 3.67 6.57 -3.49
CA GLN A 44 3.18 7.88 -3.07
C GLN A 44 2.88 7.85 -1.58
N THR A 45 3.58 8.70 -0.84
CA THR A 45 3.41 8.85 0.61
C THR A 45 2.63 10.13 0.90
N PHE A 46 1.66 10.02 1.79
CA PHE A 46 0.82 11.08 2.29
C PHE A 46 1.15 11.38 3.75
N MET A 47 0.81 12.57 4.22
CA MET A 47 0.98 12.98 5.60
C MET A 47 -0.36 13.34 6.22
N GLY A 48 -0.56 12.90 7.45
CA GLY A 48 -1.71 13.23 8.28
C GLY A 48 -1.27 13.71 9.66
N GLN A 49 -2.14 14.46 10.30
CA GLN A 49 -2.01 14.84 11.71
C GLN A 49 -3.37 14.65 12.37
N GLY A 50 -3.37 14.10 13.58
CA GLY A 50 -4.61 13.80 14.28
C GLY A 50 -4.41 13.32 15.70
N LYS A 51 -5.54 13.07 16.37
CA LYS A 51 -5.59 12.51 17.72
C LYS A 51 -5.87 11.02 17.65
N ILE A 52 -5.11 10.21 18.39
CA ILE A 52 -5.41 8.78 18.53
C ILE A 52 -6.69 8.64 19.36
N ASN A 53 -7.71 8.00 18.79
CA ASN A 53 -8.95 7.68 19.49
C ASN A 53 -8.85 6.32 20.19
N SER A 54 -8.31 5.30 19.49
CA SER A 54 -8.12 3.96 20.04
C SER A 54 -7.02 3.20 19.29
N ILE A 55 -6.42 2.22 19.96
CA ILE A 55 -5.40 1.32 19.40
C ILE A 55 -5.95 -0.10 19.51
N ASN A 56 -5.95 -0.85 18.41
CA ASN A 56 -6.31 -2.27 18.38
C ASN A 56 -5.06 -3.09 18.00
N PRO A 57 -4.31 -3.61 18.98
CA PRO A 57 -3.11 -4.39 18.75
C PRO A 57 -3.39 -5.71 18.02
N ASP A 58 -4.55 -6.33 18.24
CA ASP A 58 -4.89 -7.64 17.67
C ASP A 58 -5.21 -7.54 16.18
N ALA A 59 -5.88 -6.46 15.78
CA ALA A 59 -6.14 -6.15 14.38
C ALA A 59 -4.99 -5.40 13.68
N ASN A 60 -3.93 -5.02 14.40
CA ASN A 60 -2.84 -4.17 13.90
C ASN A 60 -3.35 -2.83 13.31
N MET A 61 -4.33 -2.23 14.00
CA MET A 61 -5.01 -1.00 13.56
C MET A 61 -4.99 0.10 14.61
N VAL A 62 -5.14 1.33 14.15
CA VAL A 62 -5.34 2.52 14.99
C VAL A 62 -6.46 3.37 14.44
N ASN A 63 -7.34 3.85 15.32
CA ASN A 63 -8.33 4.84 14.96
C ASN A 63 -7.79 6.23 15.27
N VAL A 64 -7.77 7.11 14.27
CA VAL A 64 -7.26 8.48 14.41
C VAL A 64 -8.31 9.48 13.95
N ALA A 65 -8.65 10.44 14.80
CA ALA A 65 -9.36 11.65 14.41
C ALA A 65 -8.36 12.59 13.73
N MET A 66 -8.32 12.53 12.40
CA MET A 66 -7.37 13.27 11.58
C MET A 66 -7.96 14.56 11.01
N GLY A 67 -7.10 15.55 10.81
CA GLY A 67 -7.41 16.74 10.03
C GLY A 67 -7.52 16.46 8.52
N PRO A 68 -7.78 17.49 7.72
CA PRO A 68 -7.99 17.33 6.29
C PRO A 68 -6.69 16.94 5.58
N VAL A 69 -6.78 16.04 4.60
CA VAL A 69 -5.67 15.66 3.72
C VAL A 69 -5.97 16.12 2.31
N LYS A 70 -5.47 17.33 1.99
CA LYS A 70 -5.73 18.00 0.70
C LYS A 70 -5.35 17.15 -0.51
N ALA A 71 -4.22 16.43 -0.42
CA ALA A 71 -3.72 15.58 -1.50
C ALA A 71 -4.68 14.44 -1.91
N LEU A 72 -5.60 14.06 -1.02
CA LEU A 72 -6.61 13.04 -1.25
C LEU A 72 -8.04 13.60 -1.29
N GLY A 73 -8.21 14.91 -1.10
CA GLY A 73 -9.54 15.53 -0.96
C GLY A 73 -10.30 15.09 0.29
N TRP A 74 -9.62 14.52 1.29
CA TRP A 74 -10.28 14.04 2.50
C TRP A 74 -10.55 15.18 3.48
N PRO A 75 -11.77 15.30 4.04
CA PRO A 75 -12.07 16.25 5.11
C PRO A 75 -11.45 15.80 6.43
N SER A 76 -11.62 16.59 7.48
CA SER A 76 -11.39 16.11 8.85
C SER A 76 -12.34 14.96 9.16
N MET A 77 -11.81 13.81 9.54
CA MET A 77 -12.61 12.61 9.82
C MET A 77 -11.88 11.67 10.78
N SER A 78 -12.62 10.71 11.35
CA SER A 78 -12.01 9.60 12.10
C SER A 78 -11.91 8.38 11.21
N MET A 79 -10.73 7.79 11.10
CA MET A 79 -10.48 6.65 10.23
C MET A 79 -9.61 5.59 10.92
N ASN A 80 -9.89 4.32 10.63
CA ASN A 80 -9.04 3.21 11.01
C ASN A 80 -7.92 3.03 9.98
N PHE A 81 -6.68 3.03 10.44
CA PHE A 81 -5.51 2.76 9.61
C PHE A 81 -4.85 1.46 10.05
N LEU A 82 -4.43 0.65 9.07
CA LEU A 82 -3.48 -0.43 9.31
C LEU A 82 -2.09 0.15 9.59
N LEU A 83 -1.27 -0.59 10.32
CA LEU A 83 0.11 -0.21 10.60
C LEU A 83 1.06 -1.11 9.81
N GLN A 84 2.09 -0.53 9.22
CA GLN A 84 3.15 -1.30 8.58
C GLN A 84 3.88 -2.19 9.60
N ASN A 85 4.00 -1.73 10.83
CA ASN A 85 4.53 -2.50 11.95
C ASN A 85 3.78 -2.16 13.23
N LYS A 86 3.28 -3.20 13.93
CA LYS A 86 2.58 -3.07 15.22
C LYS A 86 3.37 -2.31 16.28
N ALA A 87 4.70 -2.45 16.29
CA ALA A 87 5.59 -1.81 17.26
C ALA A 87 5.63 -0.27 17.12
N MET A 88 5.13 0.29 16.02
CA MET A 88 5.12 1.75 15.80
C MET A 88 4.27 2.51 16.83
N LEU A 89 3.30 1.83 17.45
CA LEU A 89 2.45 2.42 18.48
C LEU A 89 2.92 2.09 19.90
N ASN A 90 4.07 1.46 20.06
CA ASN A 90 4.64 1.23 21.39
C ASN A 90 4.88 2.58 22.08
N GLY A 91 4.32 2.74 23.28
CA GLY A 91 4.42 3.98 24.05
C GLY A 91 3.39 5.06 23.71
N TYR A 92 2.54 4.84 22.69
CA TYR A 92 1.41 5.72 22.40
C TYR A 92 0.15 5.25 23.13
N LYS A 93 -0.76 6.19 23.40
CA LYS A 93 -2.09 5.91 23.97
C LYS A 93 -3.17 6.75 23.30
N ALA A 94 -4.41 6.32 23.49
CA ALA A 94 -5.58 7.13 23.15
C ALA A 94 -5.47 8.51 23.84
N GLY A 95 -5.83 9.56 23.10
CA GLY A 95 -5.72 10.94 23.56
C GLY A 95 -4.55 11.72 22.96
N GLU A 96 -3.52 11.05 22.46
CA GLU A 96 -2.30 11.72 22.00
C GLU A 96 -2.41 12.31 20.60
N MET A 97 -1.78 13.48 20.41
CA MET A 97 -1.63 14.12 19.12
C MET A 97 -0.41 13.57 18.39
N VAL A 98 -0.61 13.13 17.15
CA VAL A 98 0.41 12.49 16.34
C VAL A 98 0.43 13.04 14.92
N LYS A 99 1.63 13.06 14.34
CA LYS A 99 1.84 13.21 12.90
C LYS A 99 2.24 11.86 12.35
N PHE A 100 1.62 11.46 11.26
CA PHE A 100 1.84 10.16 10.65
C PHE A 100 2.01 10.28 9.14
N SER A 101 2.83 9.40 8.59
CA SER A 101 2.96 9.19 7.16
C SER A 101 2.27 7.89 6.80
N PHE A 102 1.55 7.88 5.68
CA PHE A 102 0.83 6.70 5.21
C PHE A 102 0.91 6.60 3.69
N ALA A 103 0.79 5.39 3.17
CA ALA A 103 0.86 5.11 1.73
C ALA A 103 -0.24 4.11 1.35
N LYS A 104 -0.51 4.00 0.04
CA LYS A 104 -1.35 2.90 -0.45
C LYS A 104 -0.58 1.58 -0.34
N ASP A 105 -1.24 0.55 0.15
CA ASP A 105 -0.72 -0.82 0.09
C ASP A 105 -1.00 -1.46 -1.28
N ALA A 106 -0.51 -2.69 -1.47
CA ALA A 106 -0.71 -3.43 -2.71
C ALA A 106 -2.18 -3.82 -2.96
N ALA A 107 -3.02 -3.84 -1.92
CA ALA A 107 -4.45 -4.12 -1.99
C ALA A 107 -5.30 -2.85 -2.23
N GLY A 108 -4.67 -1.68 -2.28
CA GLY A 108 -5.33 -0.38 -2.46
C GLY A 108 -5.82 0.27 -1.16
N GLY A 109 -5.58 -0.35 0.00
CA GLY A 109 -5.83 0.22 1.32
C GLY A 109 -4.77 1.25 1.71
N TYR A 110 -4.97 1.97 2.82
CA TYR A 110 -3.98 2.90 3.34
C TYR A 110 -3.35 2.38 4.63
N ILE A 111 -2.02 2.35 4.65
CA ILE A 111 -1.22 1.85 5.76
C ILE A 111 -0.29 2.94 6.28
N ILE A 112 -0.23 3.09 7.61
CA ILE A 112 0.69 4.02 8.26
C ILE A 112 2.09 3.40 8.24
N THR A 113 3.03 4.14 7.67
CA THR A 113 4.44 3.74 7.50
C THR A 113 5.37 4.46 8.48
N ARG A 114 4.92 5.59 9.04
CA ARG A 114 5.62 6.31 10.11
C ARG A 114 4.65 7.01 11.05
N ILE A 115 4.98 7.07 12.34
CA ILE A 115 4.28 7.89 13.33
C ILE A 115 5.30 8.65 14.19
N THR A 116 4.94 9.87 14.58
CA THR A 116 5.75 10.75 15.42
C THR A 116 4.84 11.53 16.38
N PRO A 117 5.25 11.73 17.63
CA PRO A 117 4.45 12.52 18.57
C PRO A 117 4.50 13.99 18.16
N VAL A 118 3.37 14.69 18.29
CA VAL A 118 3.34 16.15 18.23
C VAL A 118 3.57 16.62 19.66
N ARG A 119 4.79 17.06 19.97
CA ARG A 119 5.02 17.75 21.24
C ARG A 119 4.23 19.06 21.19
N GLN A 120 3.35 19.24 22.17
CA GLN A 120 2.72 20.53 22.44
C GLN A 120 3.70 21.43 23.17
#